data_AF-A0A963SEH3-F1
#
_entry.id   AF-A0A963SEH3-F1
#
_cell.length_a   1.000
_cell.length_b   1.000
_cell.length_c   1.000
_cell.angle_alpha   90.00
_cell.angle_beta   90.00
_cell.angle_gamma   90.00
#
_symmetry.space_group_name_H-M   'P 1'
#
loop_
_entity.id
_entity.type
_entity.pdbx_description
1 polymer ?
#
loop_
_entity_poly.entity_id
_entity_poly.type
_entity_poly.pdbx_seq_one_letter_code
_entity_poly.pdbx_strand_id
1 'polypeptide(L)'
;MASRAISKSPKADWRVAFRRSLRRALQMTGAVALFGTMVFLALSLVSYTQTDPSLSTAASETEVANWMDLSGAWAAERLLFLFGWSSVLILPLLYVGARKLWRDVEEEDIDNETRWWSPVLMLLLGMALLSTVLALAVDPQRGEYPASFGGITGLLGAGAVEAVSAKLAGSASG
;
A
#
# COMPACT_ATOMS: atom_id res chain seq x y z
N MET A 1 -24.32 61.95 0.17
CA MET A 1 -22.86 61.68 0.09
C MET A 1 -22.67 60.18 0.04
N ALA A 2 -22.35 59.63 -1.13
CA ALA A 2 -22.11 58.20 -1.31
C ALA A 2 -20.61 57.92 -1.10
N SER A 3 -20.27 57.33 0.05
CA SER A 3 -18.90 56.90 0.33
C SER A 3 -18.61 55.61 -0.44
N ARG A 4 -17.72 55.68 -1.44
CA ARG A 4 -17.22 54.51 -2.16
C ARG A 4 -16.38 53.66 -1.22
N ALA A 5 -16.79 52.41 -1.03
CA ALA A 5 -16.01 51.41 -0.30
C ALA A 5 -14.66 51.20 -0.99
N ILE A 6 -13.59 51.39 -0.22
CA ILE A 6 -12.21 51.15 -0.61
C ILE A 6 -12.05 49.65 -0.87
N SER A 7 -11.81 49.27 -2.13
CA SER A 7 -11.45 47.91 -2.51
C SER A 7 -10.13 47.53 -1.84
N LYS A 8 -10.16 46.57 -0.91
CA LYS A 8 -8.94 45.95 -0.38
C LYS A 8 -8.15 45.30 -1.54
N SER A 9 -6.84 45.48 -1.50
CA SER A 9 -5.90 45.30 -2.61
C SER A 9 -5.80 43.86 -3.16
N PRO A 10 -5.66 43.66 -4.49
CA PRO A 10 -5.61 42.35 -5.19
C PRO A 10 -4.39 41.46 -4.90
N LYS A 11 -3.45 41.89 -4.03
CA LYS A 11 -2.24 41.12 -3.70
C LYS A 11 -2.49 39.89 -2.80
N ALA A 12 -3.63 39.81 -2.12
CA ALA A 12 -3.99 38.63 -1.31
C ALA A 12 -4.64 37.52 -2.17
N ASP A 13 -5.40 37.90 -3.19
CA ASP A 13 -6.20 36.97 -4.00
C ASP A 13 -5.36 36.07 -4.90
N TRP A 14 -4.26 36.57 -5.49
CA TRP A 14 -3.42 35.74 -6.38
C TRP A 14 -2.71 34.61 -5.63
N ARG A 15 -2.32 34.80 -4.37
CA ARG A 15 -1.67 33.75 -3.56
C ARG A 15 -2.66 32.64 -3.20
N VAL A 16 -3.90 33.01 -2.88
CA VAL A 16 -4.97 32.07 -2.56
C VAL A 16 -5.38 31.31 -3.83
N ALA A 17 -5.57 32.02 -4.94
CA ALA A 17 -5.85 31.43 -6.25
C ALA A 17 -4.73 30.46 -6.69
N PHE A 18 -3.47 30.86 -6.55
CA PHE A 18 -2.30 30.03 -6.88
C PHE A 18 -2.20 28.79 -5.98
N ARG A 19 -2.44 28.92 -4.67
CA ARG A 19 -2.45 27.76 -3.76
C ARG A 19 -3.57 26.79 -4.09
N ARG A 20 -4.74 27.30 -4.49
CA ARG A 20 -5.90 26.47 -4.90
C ARG A 20 -5.61 25.70 -6.17
N SER A 21 -5.06 26.37 -7.20
CA SER A 21 -4.68 25.71 -8.45
C SER A 21 -3.55 24.70 -8.25
N LEU A 22 -2.54 25.03 -7.44
CA LEU A 22 -1.44 24.10 -7.11
C LEU A 22 -1.94 22.88 -6.34
N ARG A 23 -2.83 23.06 -5.35
CA ARG A 23 -3.43 21.94 -4.61
C ARG A 23 -4.18 21.02 -5.56
N ARG A 24 -5.03 21.56 -6.45
CA ARG A 24 -5.75 20.74 -7.44
C ARG A 24 -4.82 19.99 -8.37
N ALA A 25 -3.78 20.65 -8.87
CA ALA A 25 -2.80 20.00 -9.73
C ALA A 25 -2.09 18.85 -8.99
N LEU A 26 -1.70 19.04 -7.73
CA LEU A 26 -1.11 17.99 -6.90
C LEU A 26 -2.10 16.85 -6.61
N GLN A 27 -3.36 17.15 -6.33
CA GLN A 27 -4.39 16.13 -6.11
C GLN A 27 -4.64 15.32 -7.39
N MET A 28 -4.84 15.97 -8.54
CA MET A 28 -5.00 15.27 -9.82
C MET A 28 -3.78 14.40 -10.16
N THR A 29 -2.58 14.95 -10.00
CA THR A 29 -1.32 14.22 -10.26
C THR A 29 -1.18 13.03 -9.32
N GLY A 30 -1.48 13.22 -8.03
CA GLY A 30 -1.46 12.16 -7.04
C GLY A 30 -2.50 11.07 -7.32
N ALA A 31 -3.69 11.43 -7.82
CA ALA A 31 -4.75 10.47 -8.11
C ALA A 31 -4.35 9.56 -9.28
N VAL A 32 -3.82 10.17 -10.35
CA VAL A 32 -3.29 9.45 -11.51
C VAL A 32 -2.08 8.60 -11.11
N ALA A 33 -1.16 9.13 -10.31
CA ALA A 33 0.00 8.38 -9.83
C ALA A 33 -0.42 7.16 -9.00
N LEU A 34 -1.32 7.32 -8.02
CA LEU A 34 -1.81 6.22 -7.19
C LEU A 34 -2.52 5.15 -8.03
N PHE A 35 -3.34 5.56 -8.99
CA PHE A 35 -4.02 4.62 -9.89
C PHE A 35 -3.03 3.90 -10.81
N GLY A 36 -2.04 4.62 -11.35
CA GLY A 36 -0.96 4.05 -12.14
C GLY A 36 -0.13 3.04 -11.34
N THR A 37 0.23 3.36 -10.09
CA THR A 37 0.89 2.42 -9.17
C THR A 37 0.03 1.20 -8.87
N MET A 38 -1.28 1.39 -8.67
CA MET A 38 -2.20 0.27 -8.48
C MET A 38 -2.18 -0.69 -9.66
N VAL A 39 -2.32 -0.17 -10.89
CA VAL A 39 -2.31 -0.99 -12.11
C VAL A 39 -0.95 -1.66 -12.30
N PHE A 40 0.15 -0.92 -12.12
CA PHE A 40 1.51 -1.46 -12.16
C PHE A 40 1.67 -2.64 -11.20
N LEU A 41 1.29 -2.48 -9.94
CA LEU A 41 1.42 -3.53 -8.93
C LEU A 41 0.48 -4.70 -9.20
N ALA A 42 -0.74 -4.44 -9.69
CA ALA A 42 -1.68 -5.51 -10.03
C ALA A 42 -1.14 -6.40 -11.15
N LEU A 43 -0.66 -5.80 -12.24
CA LEU A 43 -0.05 -6.53 -13.35
C LEU A 43 1.20 -7.27 -12.87
N SER A 44 2.06 -6.60 -12.10
CA SER A 44 3.29 -7.19 -11.54
C SER A 44 3.00 -8.43 -10.68
N LEU A 45 1.98 -8.38 -9.82
CA LEU A 45 1.58 -9.48 -8.94
C LEU A 45 0.92 -10.63 -9.72
N VAL A 46 0.07 -10.31 -10.70
CA VAL A 46 -0.60 -11.32 -11.53
C VAL A 46 0.38 -12.06 -12.42
N SER A 47 1.38 -11.37 -12.97
CA SER A 47 2.44 -11.95 -13.80
C SER A 47 3.69 -12.35 -13.02
N TYR A 48 3.60 -12.50 -11.70
CA TYR A 48 4.76 -12.89 -10.89
C TYR A 48 5.19 -14.32 -11.22
N THR A 49 6.48 -14.53 -11.46
CA THR A 49 7.07 -15.86 -11.58
C THR A 49 8.29 -16.01 -10.67
N GLN A 50 8.48 -17.20 -10.10
CA GLN A 50 9.66 -17.49 -9.26
C GLN A 50 10.96 -17.59 -10.08
N THR A 51 10.86 -17.61 -11.41
CA THR A 51 12.02 -17.64 -12.32
C THR A 51 12.50 -16.25 -12.72
N ASP A 52 11.75 -15.19 -12.37
CA ASP A 52 12.16 -13.82 -12.66
C ASP A 52 13.38 -13.40 -11.81
N PRO A 53 14.29 -12.56 -12.33
CA PRO A 53 15.44 -12.03 -11.61
C PRO A 53 15.03 -11.11 -10.45
N SER A 54 15.67 -11.32 -9.30
CA SER A 54 15.06 -10.98 -8.01
C SER A 54 16.10 -11.06 -6.86
N LEU A 55 15.92 -10.38 -5.72
CA LEU A 55 16.88 -10.51 -4.59
C LEU A 55 16.99 -11.95 -4.08
N SER A 56 15.89 -12.69 -4.06
CA SER A 56 15.86 -14.09 -3.64
C SER A 56 16.12 -15.08 -4.78
N THR A 57 16.10 -14.62 -6.04
CA THR A 57 16.23 -15.46 -7.23
C THR A 57 17.38 -15.00 -8.11
N ALA A 58 18.45 -15.80 -8.13
CA ALA A 58 19.55 -15.64 -9.07
C ALA A 58 19.15 -16.21 -10.44
N ALA A 59 18.38 -15.43 -11.21
CA ALA A 59 18.00 -15.74 -12.59
C ALA A 59 18.63 -14.75 -13.59
N SER A 60 18.55 -15.07 -14.87
CA SER A 60 19.07 -14.18 -15.93
C SER A 60 18.23 -12.91 -16.04
N GLU A 61 18.88 -11.75 -16.12
CA GLU A 61 18.21 -10.46 -16.37
C GLU A 61 17.70 -10.33 -17.82
N THR A 62 18.08 -11.23 -18.72
CA THR A 62 17.70 -11.18 -20.14
C THR A 62 16.33 -11.76 -20.45
N GLU A 63 15.76 -12.55 -19.54
CA GLU A 63 14.50 -13.26 -19.73
C GLU A 63 13.58 -13.01 -18.53
N VAL A 64 12.90 -11.85 -18.54
CA VAL A 64 11.91 -11.50 -17.52
C VAL A 64 10.51 -11.82 -18.04
N ALA A 65 9.78 -12.68 -17.35
CA ALA A 65 8.41 -13.08 -17.69
C ALA A 65 7.38 -12.07 -17.17
N ASN A 66 7.73 -11.27 -16.16
CA ASN A 66 6.85 -10.26 -15.59
C ASN A 66 6.41 -9.22 -16.64
N TRP A 67 5.12 -8.91 -16.69
CA TRP A 67 4.55 -7.97 -17.66
C TRP A 67 5.02 -6.53 -17.47
N MET A 68 5.46 -6.19 -16.26
CA MET A 68 6.03 -4.88 -15.92
C MET A 68 7.57 -4.91 -15.87
N ASP A 69 8.16 -5.90 -16.55
CA ASP A 69 9.61 -6.09 -16.69
C ASP A 69 10.32 -6.27 -15.33
N LEU A 70 11.64 -6.07 -15.29
CA LEU A 70 12.47 -6.23 -14.09
C LEU A 70 11.92 -5.45 -12.88
N SER A 71 11.40 -4.25 -13.11
CA SER A 71 10.83 -3.42 -12.04
C SER A 71 9.58 -4.05 -11.39
N GLY A 72 8.74 -4.72 -12.20
CA GLY A 72 7.55 -5.40 -11.75
C GLY A 72 7.85 -6.69 -11.03
N ALA A 73 8.74 -7.51 -11.61
CA ALA A 73 9.31 -8.68 -10.94
C ALA A 73 9.85 -8.28 -9.56
N TRP A 74 10.54 -7.14 -9.51
CA TRP A 74 11.11 -6.69 -8.27
C TRP A 74 10.05 -6.27 -7.24
N ALA A 75 9.08 -5.46 -7.64
CA ALA A 75 8.04 -4.99 -6.75
C ALA A 75 7.17 -6.16 -6.23
N ALA A 76 6.76 -7.06 -7.11
CA ALA A 76 5.92 -8.21 -6.77
C ALA A 76 6.60 -9.13 -5.75
N GLU A 77 7.86 -9.50 -5.99
CA GLU A 77 8.61 -10.34 -5.06
C GLU A 77 8.73 -9.68 -3.68
N ARG A 78 9.01 -8.37 -3.60
CA ARG A 78 9.12 -7.65 -2.32
C ARG A 78 7.81 -7.69 -1.53
N LEU A 79 6.70 -7.47 -2.20
CA LEU A 79 5.38 -7.50 -1.58
C LEU A 79 5.02 -8.90 -1.09
N LEU A 80 5.24 -9.92 -1.92
CA LEU A 80 5.00 -11.32 -1.58
C LEU A 80 5.95 -11.82 -0.48
N PHE A 81 7.20 -11.40 -0.51
CA PHE A 81 8.19 -11.76 0.50
C PHE A 81 7.83 -11.19 1.87
N LEU A 82 7.41 -9.92 1.93
CA LEU A 82 7.06 -9.28 3.21
C LEU A 82 5.72 -9.77 3.75
N PHE A 83 4.68 -9.72 2.93
CA PHE A 83 3.29 -9.89 3.38
C PHE A 83 2.63 -11.18 2.86
N GLY A 84 3.26 -11.88 1.92
CA GLY A 84 2.67 -13.05 1.28
C GLY A 84 1.40 -12.67 0.52
N TRP A 85 0.38 -13.51 0.62
CA TRP A 85 -0.88 -13.32 -0.09
C TRP A 85 -1.64 -12.05 0.33
N SER A 86 -1.46 -11.59 1.57
CA SER A 86 -2.15 -10.39 2.08
C SER A 86 -1.71 -9.11 1.35
N SER A 87 -0.56 -9.13 0.64
CA SER A 87 -0.06 -8.01 -0.18
C SER A 87 -1.06 -7.50 -1.22
N VAL A 88 -1.96 -8.36 -1.71
CA VAL A 88 -3.02 -7.99 -2.68
C VAL A 88 -3.93 -6.88 -2.12
N LEU A 89 -4.06 -6.77 -0.80
CA LEU A 89 -4.88 -5.74 -0.14
C LEU A 89 -4.33 -4.31 -0.31
N ILE A 90 -3.09 -4.15 -0.79
CA ILE A 90 -2.55 -2.84 -1.17
C ILE A 90 -3.31 -2.25 -2.36
N LEU A 91 -3.78 -3.09 -3.29
CA LEU A 91 -4.50 -2.65 -4.49
C LEU A 91 -5.78 -1.86 -4.18
N PRO A 92 -6.73 -2.37 -3.37
CA PRO A 92 -7.92 -1.59 -3.01
C PRO A 92 -7.58 -0.33 -2.19
N LEU A 93 -6.51 -0.32 -1.40
CA LEU A 93 -6.07 0.89 -0.69
C LEU A 93 -5.63 1.98 -1.67
N LEU A 94 -4.82 1.63 -2.66
CA LEU A 94 -4.38 2.56 -3.71
C LEU A 94 -5.57 3.07 -4.52
N TYR A 95 -6.54 2.20 -4.83
CA TYR A 95 -7.78 2.60 -5.48
C TYR A 95 -8.58 3.61 -4.65
N VAL A 96 -8.83 3.32 -3.37
CA VAL A 96 -9.59 4.21 -2.47
C VAL A 96 -8.85 5.53 -2.31
N GLY A 97 -7.52 5.52 -2.20
CA GLY A 97 -6.69 6.72 -2.16
C GLY A 97 -6.81 7.57 -3.44
N ALA A 98 -6.70 6.93 -4.61
CA ALA A 98 -6.86 7.59 -5.90
C ALA A 98 -8.26 8.18 -6.06
N ARG A 99 -9.31 7.42 -5.70
CA ARG A 99 -10.71 7.86 -5.76
C ARG A 99 -11.01 8.99 -4.78
N LYS A 100 -10.47 8.93 -3.57
CA LYS A 100 -10.58 10.02 -2.59
C LYS A 100 -9.99 11.30 -3.18
N LEU A 101 -8.77 11.21 -3.71
CA LEU A 101 -8.06 12.37 -4.23
C LEU A 101 -8.71 12.94 -5.49
N TRP A 102 -9.29 12.08 -6.34
CA TRP A 102 -10.11 12.49 -7.47
C TRP A 102 -11.38 13.22 -7.03
N ARG A 103 -12.08 12.68 -6.01
CA ARG A 103 -13.29 13.30 -5.47
C ARG A 103 -12.99 14.64 -4.80
N ASP A 104 -11.89 14.76 -4.06
CA ASP A 104 -11.47 16.00 -3.41
C ASP A 104 -11.13 17.13 -4.41
N VAL A 105 -10.95 16.80 -5.70
CA VAL A 105 -10.78 17.79 -6.78
C VAL A 105 -12.12 18.28 -7.32
N GLU A 106 -13.12 17.39 -7.41
CA GLU A 106 -14.47 17.68 -7.91
C GLU A 106 -15.33 18.40 -6.87
N GLU A 107 -15.31 17.91 -5.64
CA GLU A 107 -16.02 18.45 -4.50
C GLU A 107 -15.11 19.46 -3.80
N GLU A 108 -15.18 20.74 -4.20
CA GLU A 108 -14.50 21.83 -3.50
C GLU A 108 -14.93 21.82 -2.01
N ASP A 109 -13.99 21.48 -1.11
CA ASP A 109 -14.07 21.71 0.34
C ASP A 109 -15.03 20.80 1.16
N ILE A 110 -14.91 19.48 1.03
CA ILE A 110 -15.30 18.59 2.15
C ILE A 110 -14.11 18.46 3.09
N ASP A 111 -14.17 19.10 4.26
CA ASP A 111 -13.24 18.92 5.37
C ASP A 111 -13.32 17.47 5.89
N ASN A 112 -12.59 16.58 5.23
CA ASN A 112 -12.38 15.22 5.71
C ASN A 112 -11.31 15.27 6.80
N GLU A 113 -11.72 15.44 8.07
CA GLU A 113 -10.84 15.36 9.26
C GLU A 113 -10.12 14.01 9.41
N THR A 114 -10.45 13.00 8.60
CA THR A 114 -9.84 11.68 8.66
C THR A 114 -8.36 11.75 8.26
N ARG A 115 -7.49 11.54 9.26
CA ARG A 115 -6.04 11.40 9.09
C ARG A 115 -5.71 10.42 7.96
N TRP A 116 -5.01 10.91 6.94
CA TRP A 116 -4.66 10.14 5.74
C TRP A 116 -3.87 8.85 6.03
N TRP A 117 -3.12 8.81 7.13
CA TRP A 117 -2.33 7.66 7.56
C TRP A 117 -3.12 6.61 8.34
N SER A 118 -4.28 6.95 8.90
CA SER A 118 -5.12 6.02 9.67
C SER A 118 -5.55 4.79 8.87
N PRO A 119 -6.13 4.91 7.65
CA PRO A 119 -6.51 3.74 6.87
C PRO A 119 -5.29 2.90 6.45
N VAL A 120 -4.15 3.54 6.20
CA VAL A 120 -2.90 2.84 5.86
C VAL A 120 -2.41 1.99 7.04
N LEU A 121 -2.35 2.55 8.24
CA LEU A 121 -1.93 1.77 9.42
C LEU A 121 -2.92 0.67 9.78
N MET A 122 -4.21 0.94 9.71
CA MET A 122 -5.24 -0.08 9.93
C MET A 122 -5.11 -1.23 8.94
N LEU A 123 -4.85 -0.93 7.67
CA LEU A 123 -4.61 -1.94 6.66
C LEU A 123 -3.34 -2.73 6.95
N LEU A 124 -2.22 -2.06 7.24
CA LEU A 124 -0.95 -2.74 7.55
C LEU A 124 -1.09 -3.65 8.78
N LEU A 125 -1.82 -3.22 9.80
CA LEU A 125 -2.14 -4.04 10.96
C LEU A 125 -3.01 -5.24 10.55
N GLY A 126 -4.07 -5.02 9.78
CA GLY A 126 -4.93 -6.09 9.28
C GLY A 126 -4.18 -7.10 8.41
N MET A 127 -3.30 -6.62 7.53
CA MET A 127 -2.40 -7.45 6.73
C MET A 127 -1.45 -8.25 7.60
N ALA A 128 -0.83 -7.65 8.63
CA ALA A 128 0.06 -8.36 9.53
C ALA A 128 -0.67 -9.49 10.30
N LEU A 129 -1.90 -9.23 10.77
CA LEU A 129 -2.72 -10.24 11.43
C LEU A 129 -3.14 -11.35 10.45
N LEU A 130 -3.60 -11.01 9.25
CA LEU A 130 -3.95 -11.99 8.21
C LEU A 130 -2.74 -12.82 7.79
N SER A 131 -1.59 -12.19 7.58
CA SER A 131 -0.33 -12.86 7.30
C SER A 131 0.06 -13.85 8.40
N THR A 132 -0.15 -13.48 9.66
CA THR A 132 0.10 -14.39 10.81
C THR A 132 -0.82 -15.60 10.77
N VAL A 133 -2.11 -15.38 10.53
CA VAL A 133 -3.09 -16.48 10.39
C VAL A 133 -2.72 -17.39 9.23
N LEU A 134 -2.34 -16.82 8.08
CA LEU A 134 -1.93 -17.60 6.91
C LEU A 134 -0.67 -18.44 7.18
N ALA A 135 0.30 -17.88 7.91
CA ALA A 135 1.52 -18.62 8.28
C ALA A 135 1.24 -19.80 9.24
N LEU A 136 0.26 -19.67 10.12
CA LEU A 136 -0.13 -20.74 11.06
C LEU A 136 -1.09 -21.78 10.44
N ALA A 137 -1.96 -21.34 9.53
CA ALA A 137 -3.03 -22.19 8.98
C ALA A 137 -2.61 -22.92 7.70
N VAL A 138 -1.65 -22.39 6.95
CA VAL A 138 -1.24 -22.95 5.66
C VAL A 138 0.11 -23.65 5.80
N ASP A 139 0.14 -24.92 5.39
CA ASP A 139 1.33 -25.75 5.39
C ASP A 139 2.45 -25.13 4.54
N PRO A 140 3.66 -24.93 5.11
CA PRO A 140 4.81 -24.40 4.39
C PRO A 140 5.15 -25.15 3.09
N GLN A 141 4.83 -26.45 3.02
CA GLN A 141 5.15 -27.29 1.85
C GLN A 141 4.18 -27.10 0.68
N ARG A 142 3.08 -26.34 0.85
CA ARG A 142 2.04 -26.17 -0.17
C ARG A 142 2.21 -24.94 -1.07
N GLY A 143 3.28 -24.15 -0.91
CA GLY A 143 3.38 -22.82 -1.53
C GLY A 143 4.64 -22.60 -2.36
N GLU A 144 4.44 -22.01 -3.54
CA GLU A 144 5.45 -21.51 -4.47
C GLU A 144 5.81 -20.02 -4.20
N TYR A 145 5.77 -19.59 -2.94
CA TYR A 145 6.01 -18.20 -2.56
C TYR A 145 7.42 -18.00 -1.99
N PRO A 146 8.04 -16.82 -2.19
CA PRO A 146 9.43 -16.55 -1.77
C PRO A 146 9.78 -16.86 -0.31
N ALA A 147 8.81 -16.77 0.60
CA ALA A 147 9.01 -17.03 2.03
C ALA A 147 7.94 -17.98 2.59
N SER A 148 6.68 -17.55 2.56
CA SER A 148 5.50 -18.34 2.96
C SER A 148 4.23 -17.66 2.45
N PHE A 149 3.07 -18.31 2.62
CA PHE A 149 1.77 -17.67 2.34
C PHE A 149 1.52 -16.39 3.17
N GLY A 150 2.13 -16.29 4.35
CA GLY A 150 2.08 -15.10 5.19
C GLY A 150 3.25 -14.12 4.99
N GLY A 151 4.24 -14.47 4.17
CA GLY A 151 5.51 -13.73 4.08
C GLY A 151 6.28 -13.72 5.40
N ILE A 152 7.32 -12.89 5.48
CA ILE A 152 8.10 -12.67 6.71
C ILE A 152 7.21 -12.15 7.84
N THR A 153 6.31 -11.21 7.57
CA THR A 153 5.43 -10.65 8.60
C THR A 153 4.59 -11.75 9.27
N GLY A 154 4.08 -12.70 8.47
CA GLY A 154 3.33 -13.84 8.99
C GLY A 154 4.18 -14.78 9.84
N LEU A 155 5.39 -15.12 9.37
CA LEU A 155 6.32 -15.99 10.11
C LEU A 155 6.73 -15.38 11.45
N LEU A 156 7.01 -14.08 11.49
CA LEU A 156 7.30 -13.36 12.73
C LEU A 156 6.10 -13.36 13.69
N GLY A 157 4.90 -13.16 13.16
CA GLY A 157 3.67 -13.23 13.96
C GLY A 157 3.41 -14.64 14.51
N ALA A 158 3.62 -15.67 13.70
CA ALA A 158 3.47 -17.07 14.10
C ALA A 158 4.44 -17.42 15.24
N GLY A 159 5.72 -17.08 15.09
CA GLY A 159 6.72 -17.28 16.15
C GLY A 159 6.40 -16.53 17.44
N ALA A 160 5.82 -15.32 17.35
CA ALA A 160 5.35 -14.59 18.53
C ALA A 160 4.18 -15.30 19.25
N VAL A 161 3.21 -15.82 18.49
CA VAL A 161 2.09 -16.60 19.03
C VAL A 161 2.59 -17.87 19.72
N GLU A 162 3.48 -18.60 19.07
CA GLU A 162 4.09 -19.81 19.61
C GLU A 162 4.85 -19.52 20.91
N ALA A 163 5.67 -18.46 20.94
CA ALA A 163 6.42 -18.05 22.13
C ALA A 163 5.51 -17.70 23.32
N VAL A 164 4.37 -17.03 23.06
CA VAL A 164 3.38 -16.74 24.10
C VAL A 164 2.72 -18.03 24.58
N SER A 165 2.33 -18.91 23.67
CA SER A 165 1.69 -20.18 24.02
C SER A 165 2.59 -21.07 24.89
N ALA A 166 3.90 -21.14 24.57
CA ALA A 166 4.89 -21.88 25.33
C ALA A 166 5.04 -21.34 26.76
N LYS A 167 5.03 -20.02 26.94
CA LYS A 167 5.08 -19.39 28.28
C LYS A 167 3.84 -19.70 29.12
N LEU A 168 2.67 -19.67 28.51
CA LEU A 168 1.40 -19.97 29.20
C LEU A 168 1.30 -21.45 29.58
N ALA A 169 1.66 -22.35 28.68
CA ALA A 169 1.68 -23.79 28.94
C ALA A 169 2.65 -24.16 30.08
N GLY A 170 3.85 -23.57 30.08
CA GLY A 170 4.83 -23.77 31.15
C GLY A 170 4.39 -23.23 32.52
N SER A 171 3.55 -22.19 32.55
CA SER A 171 2.97 -21.65 33.79
C SER A 171 1.80 -22.46 34.35
N ALA A 172 1.15 -23.28 33.52
CA ALA A 172 0.02 -24.12 33.93
C ALA A 172 0.45 -25.50 34.47
N SER A 173 1.72 -25.88 34.29
CA SER A 173 2.29 -27.16 34.71
C SER A 173 3.07 -27.12 36.03
N GLY A 174 2.99 -26.03 36.80
CA GLY A 174 3.62 -25.86 38.12
C GLY A 174 2.59 -25.53 39.19
#